data_AF-G3TM07-F1
#
_entry.id   AF-G3TM07-F1
#
_cell.length_a   1.000
_cell.length_b   1.000
_cell.length_c   1.000
_cell.angle_alpha   90.00
_cell.angle_beta   90.00
_cell.angle_gamma   90.00
#
_symmetry.space_group_name_H-M   'P 1'
#
loop_
_entity.id
_entity.type
_entity.pdbx_description
1 polymer ?
#
loop_
_entity_poly.entity_id
_entity_poly.type
_entity_poly.pdbx_seq_one_letter_code
_entity_poly.pdbx_strand_id
1 'polypeptide(L)'
;AIRQKKERELRKGALVAQWLRNLTEVLLNTQHLDYFKEFLRERKAEAPLQFLVAIQKISVETNEKLYKSLLDNVMKTFFHGKVSAEEMLQCNAPIIKEITHVRQVSATTLLTIQGYVMKSLEEKWFKDYQDLFPLRPLEVEVEEQVSPRKPSKTATTYLQESQKRGWLKMISFIKSFCKYRRYMLDPIKRQEFEDYLHMELYNNKENFSAPVNPPGRPGTVPSNVRSTDHENGETTLTKRRIFGHKIITVNFLANDIYFFSEMEKFNDLVSSSQVLQANRACNENDVILMRSKINVILKLYLQSEVPPKLRVNISDSQKEAILAAILEGHLDRSIFHGAIMSLFPVIMHFWKRFCSWKATRSYLQFRGKKLKDKRTPPKPVFRYPPWSGGDHAVLRFSLLRGIEWFRPQ
;
A
#
# COMPACT_ATOMS: atom_id res chain seq x y z
N ALA A 1 31.39 35.88 27.26
CA ALA A 1 29.98 35.99 26.83
C ALA A 1 29.67 35.28 25.50
N ILE A 2 30.40 35.54 24.40
CA ILE A 2 30.13 34.96 23.06
C ILE A 2 30.36 33.44 23.01
N ARG A 3 31.41 32.93 23.67
CA ARG A 3 31.71 31.49 23.77
C ARG A 3 30.62 30.71 24.53
N GLN A 4 30.14 31.26 25.65
CA GLN A 4 29.02 30.70 26.41
C GLN A 4 27.67 30.79 25.68
N LYS A 5 27.47 31.79 24.79
CA LYS A 5 26.27 31.90 23.95
C LYS A 5 26.29 30.84 22.84
N LYS A 6 27.45 30.59 22.22
CA LYS A 6 27.66 29.54 21.21
C LYS A 6 27.50 28.14 21.81
N GLU A 7 27.95 27.94 23.05
CA GLU A 7 27.81 26.68 23.79
C GLU A 7 26.36 26.42 24.26
N ARG A 8 25.60 27.48 24.62
CA ARG A 8 24.16 27.38 24.91
C ARG A 8 23.32 27.12 23.66
N GLU A 9 23.68 27.68 22.52
CA GLU A 9 23.06 27.37 21.21
C GLU A 9 23.39 25.93 20.77
N LEU A 10 24.62 25.46 20.97
CA LEU A 10 24.98 24.05 20.78
C LEU A 10 24.20 23.12 21.70
N ARG A 11 23.99 23.49 22.98
CA ARG A 11 23.18 22.71 23.93
C ARG A 11 21.68 22.70 23.58
N LYS A 12 21.16 23.80 23.01
CA LYS A 12 19.80 23.86 22.45
C LYS A 12 19.66 23.02 21.18
N GLY A 13 20.69 23.00 20.32
CA GLY A 13 20.77 22.09 19.17
C GLY A 13 20.93 20.62 19.58
N ALA A 14 21.69 20.34 20.64
CA ALA A 14 21.91 19.00 21.20
C ALA A 14 20.64 18.41 21.84
N LEU A 15 19.80 19.26 22.44
CA LEU A 15 18.47 18.89 22.94
C LEU A 15 17.52 18.42 21.83
N VAL A 16 17.69 18.91 20.60
CA VAL A 16 16.88 18.52 19.42
C VAL A 16 17.55 17.40 18.60
N ALA A 17 18.89 17.30 18.65
CA ALA A 17 19.67 16.25 17.98
C ALA A 17 19.52 14.86 18.63
N GLN A 18 18.87 14.77 19.79
CA GLN A 18 18.69 13.55 20.58
C GLN A 18 17.79 12.47 19.94
N TRP A 19 17.39 12.59 18.67
CA TRP A 19 16.39 11.70 18.04
C TRP A 19 16.62 11.29 16.58
N LEU A 20 17.79 11.55 15.96
CA LEU A 20 18.02 11.16 14.57
C LEU A 20 18.73 9.80 14.49
N ARG A 21 17.96 8.74 14.20
CA ARG A 21 18.47 7.35 14.20
C ARG A 21 19.19 6.98 12.89
N ASN A 22 18.98 7.75 11.83
CA ASN A 22 19.51 7.50 10.49
C ASN A 22 19.79 8.81 9.74
N LEU A 23 20.65 8.75 8.71
CA LEU A 23 21.05 9.92 7.92
C LEU A 23 19.86 10.51 7.13
N THR A 24 18.88 9.69 6.76
CA THR A 24 17.67 10.13 6.07
C THR A 24 16.89 11.19 6.86
N GLU A 25 16.78 11.03 8.18
CA GLU A 25 16.09 12.00 9.03
C GLU A 25 16.83 13.34 9.12
N VAL A 26 18.17 13.33 8.99
CA VAL A 26 19.01 14.54 8.94
C VAL A 26 18.79 15.29 7.63
N LEU A 27 18.78 14.56 6.51
CA LEU A 27 18.54 15.14 5.16
C LEU A 27 17.15 15.78 5.05
N LEU A 28 16.16 15.25 5.76
CA LEU A 28 14.78 15.78 5.78
C LEU A 28 14.57 16.94 6.77
N ASN A 29 15.52 17.19 7.66
CA ASN A 29 15.45 18.25 8.65
C ASN A 29 16.43 19.39 8.31
N THR A 30 15.92 20.44 7.66
CA THR A 30 16.65 21.68 7.31
C THR A 30 17.62 22.19 8.38
N GLN A 31 17.22 22.22 9.66
CA GLN A 31 18.12 22.69 10.73
C GLN A 31 19.30 21.73 10.98
N HIS A 32 19.04 20.42 11.01
CA HIS A 32 20.12 19.43 11.18
C HIS A 32 20.94 19.23 9.92
N LEU A 33 20.35 19.44 8.74
CA LEU A 33 21.05 19.47 7.48
C LEU A 33 22.07 20.61 7.48
N ASP A 34 21.71 21.80 7.97
CA ASP A 34 22.64 22.92 8.09
C ASP A 34 23.78 22.62 9.09
N TYR A 35 23.48 22.01 10.23
CA TYR A 35 24.51 21.59 11.20
C TYR A 35 25.42 20.47 10.67
N PHE A 36 24.84 19.49 9.99
CA PHE A 36 25.60 18.39 9.39
C PHE A 36 26.44 18.88 8.20
N LYS A 37 25.92 19.83 7.42
CA LYS A 37 26.67 20.52 6.37
C LYS A 37 27.86 21.26 6.94
N GLU A 38 27.69 21.97 8.05
CA GLU A 38 28.79 22.64 8.76
C GLU A 38 29.85 21.64 9.24
N PHE A 39 29.42 20.56 9.88
CA PHE A 39 30.27 19.46 10.33
C PHE A 39 31.09 18.83 9.20
N LEU A 40 30.46 18.62 8.04
CA LEU A 40 31.13 18.07 6.85
C LEU A 40 32.05 19.10 6.20
N ARG A 41 31.68 20.38 6.21
CA ARG A 41 32.51 21.47 5.69
C ARG A 41 33.83 21.59 6.46
N GLU A 42 33.78 21.51 7.79
CA GLU A 42 34.98 21.49 8.64
C GLU A 42 35.91 20.31 8.32
N ARG A 43 35.38 19.21 7.79
CA ARG A 43 36.12 18.00 7.40
C ARG A 43 36.35 17.83 5.89
N LYS A 44 36.07 18.87 5.09
CA LYS A 44 36.18 18.84 3.61
C LYS A 44 35.37 17.71 2.95
N ALA A 45 34.24 17.34 3.52
CA ALA A 45 33.37 16.25 3.07
C ALA A 45 31.97 16.75 2.66
N GLU A 46 31.87 17.99 2.16
CA GLU A 46 30.58 18.60 1.79
C GLU A 46 30.02 18.07 0.45
N ALA A 47 30.90 17.66 -0.47
CA ALA A 47 30.52 17.23 -1.81
C ALA A 47 29.55 16.02 -1.86
N PRO A 48 29.72 14.95 -1.05
CA PRO A 48 28.74 13.86 -0.95
C PRO A 48 27.34 14.35 -0.55
N LEU A 49 27.26 15.31 0.39
CA LEU A 49 25.99 15.87 0.83
C LEU A 49 25.32 16.72 -0.26
N GLN A 50 26.12 17.54 -0.96
CA GLN A 50 25.63 18.35 -2.09
C GLN A 50 25.10 17.46 -3.22
N PHE A 51 25.74 16.33 -3.49
CA PHE A 51 25.26 15.34 -4.45
C PHE A 51 23.89 14.77 -4.05
N LEU A 52 23.72 14.35 -2.79
CA LEU A 52 22.44 13.80 -2.30
C LEU A 52 21.29 14.81 -2.40
N VAL A 53 21.55 16.08 -2.08
CA VAL A 53 20.56 17.17 -2.22
C VAL A 53 20.21 17.42 -3.69
N ALA A 54 21.19 17.35 -4.60
CA ALA A 54 20.97 17.51 -6.03
C ALA A 54 20.14 16.35 -6.63
N ILE A 55 20.38 15.11 -6.21
CA ILE A 55 19.57 13.95 -6.61
C ILE A 55 18.13 14.09 -6.10
N GLN A 56 17.94 14.50 -4.84
CA GLN A 56 16.60 14.70 -4.29
C GLN A 56 15.81 15.76 -5.08
N LYS A 57 16.48 16.82 -5.55
CA LYS A 57 15.90 17.83 -6.43
C LYS A 57 15.50 17.26 -7.79
N ILE A 58 16.30 16.36 -8.36
CA ILE A 58 15.97 15.66 -9.62
C ILE A 58 14.75 14.75 -9.44
N SER A 59 14.65 14.03 -8.32
CA SER A 59 13.57 13.06 -8.08
C SER A 59 12.17 13.68 -7.92
N VAL A 60 12.07 14.97 -7.63
CA VAL A 60 10.79 15.69 -7.48
C VAL A 60 10.43 16.53 -8.72
N GLU A 61 11.31 16.60 -9.72
CA GLU A 61 11.12 17.39 -10.92
C GLU A 61 10.23 16.64 -11.93
N THR A 62 9.11 17.25 -12.33
CA THR A 62 8.15 16.66 -13.28
C THR A 62 8.33 17.15 -14.71
N ASN A 63 9.10 18.23 -14.92
CA ASN A 63 9.37 18.79 -16.24
C ASN A 63 10.58 18.11 -16.90
N GLU A 64 10.36 17.46 -18.04
CA GLU A 64 11.42 16.72 -18.75
C GLU A 64 12.63 17.58 -19.19
N LYS A 65 12.41 18.84 -19.56
CA LYS A 65 13.50 19.75 -19.99
C LYS A 65 14.37 20.13 -18.79
N LEU A 66 13.74 20.42 -17.65
CA LEU A 66 14.44 20.74 -16.41
C LEU A 66 15.14 19.50 -15.82
N TYR A 67 14.49 18.34 -15.88
CA TYR A 67 15.08 17.06 -15.48
C TYR A 67 16.39 16.79 -16.24
N LYS A 68 16.37 16.90 -17.58
CA LYS A 68 17.57 16.70 -18.41
C LYS A 68 18.68 17.70 -18.07
N SER A 69 18.33 18.97 -17.83
CA SER A 69 19.31 20.00 -17.44
C SER A 69 19.91 19.75 -16.05
N LEU A 70 19.09 19.38 -15.07
CA LEU A 70 19.56 19.06 -13.72
C LEU A 70 20.46 17.82 -13.71
N LEU A 71 20.10 16.80 -14.50
CA LEU A 71 20.91 15.60 -14.67
C LEU A 71 22.28 15.92 -15.29
N ASP A 72 22.31 16.69 -16.38
CA ASP A 72 23.56 17.11 -17.02
C ASP A 72 24.45 17.92 -16.06
N ASN A 73 23.85 18.83 -15.28
CA ASN A 73 24.57 19.58 -14.24
C ASN A 73 25.15 18.67 -13.16
N VAL A 74 24.41 17.67 -12.68
CA VAL A 74 24.91 16.69 -11.72
C VAL A 74 26.06 15.87 -12.31
N MET A 75 25.92 15.42 -13.55
CA MET A 75 26.97 14.66 -14.24
C MET A 75 28.25 15.47 -14.41
N LYS A 76 28.14 16.74 -14.80
CA LYS A 76 29.30 17.64 -14.96
C LYS A 76 29.97 17.95 -13.62
N THR A 77 29.18 18.18 -12.58
CA THR A 77 29.67 18.62 -11.27
C THR A 77 30.29 17.46 -10.47
N PHE A 78 29.68 16.27 -10.50
CA PHE A 78 30.01 15.17 -9.59
C PHE A 78 30.74 13.98 -10.24
N PHE A 79 30.78 13.90 -11.57
CA PHE A 79 31.39 12.74 -12.27
C PHE A 79 32.40 13.13 -13.34
N HIS A 80 32.22 14.27 -14.02
CA HIS A 80 33.15 14.75 -15.06
C HIS A 80 34.03 15.93 -14.60
N GLY A 81 34.24 16.06 -13.28
CA GLY A 81 35.09 17.09 -12.69
C GLY A 81 36.58 16.81 -12.86
N LYS A 82 37.42 17.76 -12.44
CA LYS A 82 38.90 17.60 -12.40
C LYS A 82 39.37 16.60 -11.33
N VAL A 83 38.55 16.40 -10.31
CA VAL A 83 38.76 15.44 -9.22
C VAL A 83 37.99 14.17 -9.56
N SER A 84 38.57 13.00 -9.25
CA SER A 84 37.91 11.72 -9.52
C SER A 84 36.56 11.65 -8.78
N ALA A 85 35.56 10.98 -9.38
CA ALA A 85 34.23 10.86 -8.78
C ALA A 85 34.28 10.17 -7.41
N GLU A 86 35.24 9.26 -7.21
CA GLU A 86 35.45 8.52 -5.96
C GLU A 86 36.00 9.39 -4.85
N GLU A 87 36.95 10.27 -5.17
CA GLU A 87 37.53 11.21 -4.23
C GLU A 87 36.52 12.32 -3.89
N MET A 88 35.81 12.82 -4.90
CA MET A 88 34.82 13.87 -4.73
C MET A 88 33.58 13.41 -3.95
N LEU A 89 33.08 12.20 -4.21
CA LEU A 89 31.95 11.62 -3.47
C LEU A 89 32.40 10.80 -2.25
N GLN A 90 33.72 10.70 -2.03
CA GLN A 90 34.34 9.89 -0.98
C GLN A 90 33.76 8.47 -0.89
N CYS A 91 33.47 7.86 -2.04
CA CYS A 91 32.78 6.58 -2.15
C CYS A 91 33.47 5.70 -3.20
N ASN A 92 33.95 4.54 -2.77
CA ASN A 92 34.78 3.63 -3.59
C ASN A 92 33.95 2.53 -4.27
N ALA A 93 32.68 2.78 -4.55
CA ALA A 93 31.82 1.79 -5.21
C ALA A 93 32.19 1.65 -6.70
N PRO A 94 32.29 0.44 -7.25
CA PRO A 94 32.72 0.23 -8.65
C PRO A 94 31.83 0.96 -9.66
N ILE A 95 30.52 1.04 -9.37
CA ILE A 95 29.54 1.78 -10.18
C ILE A 95 29.84 3.29 -10.31
N ILE A 96 30.56 3.88 -9.35
CA ILE A 96 30.96 5.30 -9.39
C ILE A 96 32.09 5.52 -10.40
N LYS A 97 32.95 4.52 -10.63
CA LYS A 97 33.93 4.54 -11.73
C LYS A 97 33.29 4.29 -13.07
N GLU A 98 32.30 3.40 -13.13
CA GLU A 98 31.67 3.02 -14.40
C GLU A 98 30.86 4.16 -15.00
N ILE A 99 30.17 4.94 -14.16
CA ILE A 99 29.26 6.00 -14.65
C ILE A 99 29.97 7.15 -15.37
N THR A 100 31.27 7.38 -15.15
CA THR A 100 32.06 8.38 -15.90
C THR A 100 32.21 8.02 -17.38
N HIS A 101 31.95 6.75 -17.74
CA HIS A 101 32.06 6.25 -19.11
C HIS A 101 30.69 6.00 -19.78
N VAL A 102 29.59 6.15 -19.03
CA VAL A 102 28.23 5.86 -19.52
C VAL A 102 27.63 7.10 -20.19
N ARG A 103 27.25 6.97 -21.47
CA ARG A 103 26.65 8.06 -22.26
C ARG A 103 25.21 8.42 -21.84
N GLN A 104 24.46 7.47 -21.30
CA GLN A 104 23.07 7.69 -20.90
C GLN A 104 22.82 7.10 -19.53
N VAL A 105 22.61 7.98 -18.55
CA VAL A 105 22.35 7.59 -17.16
C VAL A 105 20.85 7.42 -16.96
N SER A 106 20.45 6.23 -16.55
CA SER A 106 19.06 5.94 -16.20
C SER A 106 18.73 6.43 -14.78
N ALA A 107 17.44 6.68 -14.51
CA ALA A 107 16.98 7.06 -13.17
C ALA A 107 17.29 5.98 -12.12
N THR A 108 17.24 4.70 -12.49
CA THR A 108 17.56 3.57 -11.61
C THR A 108 19.05 3.51 -11.28
N THR A 109 19.94 3.85 -12.22
CA THR A 109 21.38 3.99 -11.98
C THR A 109 21.66 5.12 -10.96
N LEU A 110 21.00 6.27 -11.07
CA LEU A 110 21.17 7.38 -10.13
C LEU A 110 20.72 7.03 -8.71
N LEU A 111 19.57 6.36 -8.57
CA LEU A 111 19.07 5.90 -7.28
C LEU A 111 20.02 4.87 -6.64
N THR A 112 20.62 4.01 -7.47
CA THR A 112 21.61 3.04 -7.01
C THR A 112 22.86 3.74 -6.47
N ILE A 113 23.38 4.75 -7.19
CA ILE A 113 24.52 5.55 -6.73
C ILE A 113 24.18 6.38 -5.50
N GLN A 114 22.98 6.95 -5.44
CA GLN A 114 22.48 7.65 -4.24
C GLN A 114 22.56 6.73 -3.02
N GLY A 115 22.15 5.47 -3.14
CA GLY A 115 22.25 4.48 -2.07
C GLY A 115 23.70 4.23 -1.61
N TYR A 116 24.63 4.08 -2.55
CA TYR A 116 26.06 3.88 -2.24
C TYR A 116 26.69 5.11 -1.56
N VAL A 117 26.41 6.31 -2.06
CA VAL A 117 26.92 7.56 -1.46
C VAL A 117 26.32 7.79 -0.08
N MET A 118 25.03 7.50 0.10
CA MET A 118 24.35 7.61 1.39
C MET A 118 24.96 6.65 2.43
N LYS A 119 25.20 5.39 2.06
CA LYS A 119 25.86 4.41 2.92
C LYS A 119 27.29 4.82 3.27
N SER A 120 28.05 5.32 2.29
CA SER A 120 29.42 5.80 2.51
C SER A 120 29.48 7.01 3.45
N LEU A 121 28.52 7.93 3.33
CA LEU A 121 28.38 9.09 4.22
C LEU A 121 27.97 8.67 5.64
N GLU A 122 27.12 7.65 5.76
CA GLU A 122 26.74 7.05 7.05
C GLU A 122 27.93 6.41 7.78
N GLU A 123 28.70 5.59 7.09
CA GLU A 123 29.83 4.84 7.66
C GLU A 123 31.00 5.76 8.01
N LYS A 124 31.31 6.75 7.18
CA LYS A 124 32.50 7.59 7.35
C LYS A 124 32.31 8.79 8.27
N TRP A 125 31.11 9.36 8.30
CA TRP A 125 30.92 10.70 8.90
C TRP A 125 29.74 10.78 9.84
N PHE A 126 28.68 10.02 9.59
CA PHE A 126 27.47 10.13 10.38
C PHE A 126 27.65 9.57 11.81
N LYS A 127 28.46 8.52 11.98
CA LYS A 127 28.81 7.99 13.31
C LYS A 127 29.54 9.02 14.16
N ASP A 128 30.61 9.60 13.62
CA ASP A 128 31.35 10.69 14.26
C ASP A 128 30.47 11.91 14.56
N TYR A 129 29.47 12.19 13.70
CA TYR A 129 28.50 13.25 13.95
C TYR A 129 27.56 12.92 15.10
N GLN A 130 27.12 11.66 15.23
CA GLN A 130 26.27 11.20 16.33
C GLN A 130 27.02 11.26 17.68
N ASP A 131 28.32 10.97 17.68
CA ASP A 131 29.16 10.96 18.89
C ASP A 131 29.44 12.36 19.45
N LEU A 132 29.17 13.43 18.68
CA LEU A 132 29.23 14.82 19.17
C LEU A 132 28.11 15.17 20.15
N PHE A 133 27.11 14.30 20.32
CA PHE A 133 25.96 14.54 21.18
C PHE A 133 25.96 13.58 22.40
N PRO A 134 25.86 14.10 23.64
CA PRO A 134 25.90 13.25 24.83
C PRO A 134 24.66 12.33 24.93
N LEU A 135 24.87 11.05 25.23
CA LEU A 135 23.82 10.10 25.60
C LEU A 135 23.20 10.56 26.94
N ARG A 136 21.88 10.81 26.99
CA ARG A 136 21.22 11.01 28.29
C ARG A 136 20.79 9.67 28.90
N PRO A 137 20.96 9.50 30.22
CA PRO A 137 20.20 8.53 31.00
C PRO A 137 18.71 8.86 30.96
N LEU A 138 17.90 7.81 30.98
CA LEU A 138 16.45 7.83 31.08
C LEU A 138 16.03 8.55 32.37
N GLU A 139 15.30 9.69 32.30
CA GLU A 139 14.35 10.13 33.35
C GLU A 139 13.57 11.42 33.00
N VAL A 140 12.24 11.29 33.12
CA VAL A 140 11.16 12.22 33.56
C VAL A 140 10.84 13.51 32.76
N GLU A 141 9.57 13.55 32.33
CA GLU A 141 8.81 14.68 31.79
C GLU A 141 8.82 15.92 32.70
N VAL A 142 9.10 17.10 32.13
CA VAL A 142 8.50 18.36 32.58
C VAL A 142 8.19 19.23 31.36
N GLU A 143 6.90 19.55 31.21
CA GLU A 143 6.32 20.55 30.31
C GLU A 143 6.83 21.96 30.65
N GLU A 144 7.20 22.77 29.65
CA GLU A 144 7.08 24.23 29.78
C GLU A 144 6.95 24.93 28.41
N GLN A 145 5.91 25.75 28.29
CA GLN A 145 5.57 26.58 27.13
C GLN A 145 6.44 27.85 27.07
N VAL A 146 6.88 28.27 25.87
CA VAL A 146 7.06 29.71 25.55
C VAL A 146 6.73 30.05 24.08
N SER A 147 6.05 31.18 23.92
CA SER A 147 5.38 31.83 22.77
C SER A 147 6.16 32.07 21.45
N PRO A 148 5.46 32.33 20.32
CA PRO A 148 6.09 32.62 19.02
C PRO A 148 6.17 34.13 18.69
N ARG A 149 7.31 34.60 18.18
CA ARG A 149 7.42 35.84 17.39
C ARG A 149 7.99 35.53 16.00
N LYS A 150 7.27 35.97 14.96
CA LYS A 150 7.59 35.78 13.52
C LYS A 150 8.72 36.73 13.08
N PRO A 151 9.45 36.39 12.00
CA PRO A 151 9.01 36.85 10.68
C PRO A 151 8.98 35.74 9.60
N SER A 152 7.96 35.81 8.74
CA SER A 152 7.88 35.29 7.36
C SER A 152 8.76 34.07 6.98
N LYS A 153 8.35 32.86 7.42
CA LYS A 153 8.82 31.54 6.93
C LYS A 153 7.67 30.55 6.67
N THR A 154 6.45 31.06 6.48
CA THR A 154 5.23 30.26 6.61
C THR A 154 5.06 29.21 5.49
N ALA A 155 5.56 29.44 4.28
CA ALA A 155 5.41 28.48 3.18
C ALA A 155 6.32 27.25 3.31
N THR A 156 7.60 27.44 3.66
CA THR A 156 8.60 26.36 3.72
C THR A 156 8.45 25.50 4.97
N THR A 157 8.11 26.10 6.12
CA THR A 157 7.82 25.36 7.36
C THR A 157 6.52 24.57 7.25
N TYR A 158 5.48 25.11 6.59
CA TYR A 158 4.24 24.38 6.36
C TYR A 158 4.44 23.19 5.41
N LEU A 159 5.25 23.36 4.35
CA LEU A 159 5.65 22.27 3.45
C LEU A 159 6.42 21.18 4.20
N GLN A 160 7.46 21.52 4.97
CA GLN A 160 8.28 20.54 5.68
C GLN A 160 7.50 19.82 6.79
N GLU A 161 6.60 20.52 7.49
CA GLU A 161 5.77 19.91 8.52
C GLU A 161 4.60 19.13 7.92
N SER A 162 4.06 19.54 6.77
CA SER A 162 3.12 18.73 5.99
C SER A 162 3.76 17.46 5.45
N GLN A 163 5.04 17.50 5.06
CA GLN A 163 5.82 16.33 4.63
C GLN A 163 6.12 15.40 5.81
N LYS A 164 6.55 15.92 6.98
CA LYS A 164 6.71 15.10 8.20
C LYS A 164 5.38 14.46 8.62
N ARG A 165 4.27 15.22 8.61
CA ARG A 165 2.92 14.70 8.86
C ARG A 165 2.49 13.68 7.80
N GLY A 166 2.82 13.90 6.53
CA GLY A 166 2.55 13.01 5.42
C GLY A 166 3.32 11.69 5.53
N TRP A 167 4.59 11.74 5.92
CA TRP A 167 5.44 10.59 6.15
C TRP A 167 4.97 9.76 7.35
N LEU A 168 4.58 10.41 8.46
CA LEU A 168 3.97 9.71 9.60
C LEU A 168 2.64 9.03 9.22
N LYS A 169 1.81 9.70 8.40
CA LYS A 169 0.59 9.08 7.83
C LYS A 169 0.94 7.88 6.93
N MET A 170 1.98 7.99 6.11
CA MET A 170 2.46 6.88 5.26
C MET A 170 2.98 5.70 6.10
N ILE A 171 3.81 5.95 7.11
CA ILE A 171 4.27 4.91 8.04
C ILE A 171 3.07 4.25 8.73
N SER A 172 2.12 5.05 9.21
CA SER A 172 0.89 4.53 9.83
C SER A 172 0.09 3.68 8.85
N PHE A 173 0.03 4.07 7.59
CA PHE A 173 -0.64 3.33 6.54
C PHE A 173 0.05 1.99 6.24
N ILE A 174 1.37 2.00 6.06
CA ILE A 174 2.18 0.79 5.85
C ILE A 174 2.01 -0.16 7.04
N LYS A 175 2.14 0.33 8.28
CA LYS A 175 1.91 -0.47 9.50
C LYS A 175 0.49 -1.06 9.52
N SER A 176 -0.51 -0.28 9.13
CA SER A 176 -1.90 -0.73 9.04
C SER A 176 -2.06 -1.84 8.00
N PHE A 177 -1.42 -1.73 6.84
CA PHE A 177 -1.44 -2.75 5.80
C PHE A 177 -0.66 -4.02 6.19
N CYS A 178 0.52 -3.88 6.80
CA CYS A 178 1.25 -5.02 7.36
C CYS A 178 0.41 -5.75 8.43
N LYS A 179 -0.33 -5.01 9.26
CA LYS A 179 -1.27 -5.59 10.22
C LYS A 179 -2.40 -6.33 9.51
N TYR A 180 -2.99 -5.74 8.46
CA TYR A 180 -4.00 -6.40 7.62
C TYR A 180 -3.48 -7.74 7.07
N ARG A 181 -2.31 -7.75 6.41
CA ARG A 181 -1.73 -8.98 5.85
C ARG A 181 -1.55 -10.07 6.91
N ARG A 182 -0.97 -9.73 8.07
CA ARG A 182 -0.83 -10.68 9.20
C ARG A 182 -2.18 -11.17 9.73
N TYR A 183 -3.19 -10.31 9.72
CA TYR A 183 -4.54 -10.65 10.20
C TYR A 183 -5.26 -11.61 9.25
N MET A 184 -5.10 -11.42 7.94
CA MET A 184 -5.69 -12.28 6.90
C MET A 184 -5.06 -13.67 6.81
N LEU A 185 -3.82 -13.84 7.31
CA LEU A 185 -3.15 -15.13 7.40
C LEU A 185 -3.73 -16.05 8.50
N ASP A 186 -4.37 -15.47 9.51
CA ASP A 186 -4.97 -16.21 10.62
C ASP A 186 -6.46 -16.47 10.31
N PRO A 187 -6.90 -17.73 10.10
CA PRO A 187 -8.26 -18.04 9.69
C PRO A 187 -9.34 -17.55 10.66
N ILE A 188 -9.06 -17.61 11.97
CA ILE A 188 -10.02 -17.22 13.02
C ILE A 188 -10.18 -15.70 13.01
N LYS A 189 -9.06 -14.99 12.95
CA LYS A 189 -9.08 -13.53 12.84
C LYS A 189 -9.74 -13.08 11.54
N ARG A 190 -9.43 -13.73 10.43
CA ARG A 190 -10.03 -13.45 9.12
C ARG A 190 -11.55 -13.60 9.16
N GLN A 191 -12.07 -14.67 9.78
CA GLN A 191 -13.50 -14.87 9.94
C GLN A 191 -14.17 -13.71 10.68
N GLU A 192 -13.54 -13.17 11.74
CA GLU A 192 -14.07 -12.00 12.46
C GLU A 192 -14.18 -10.76 11.56
N PHE A 193 -13.24 -10.59 10.62
CA PHE A 193 -13.32 -9.50 9.64
C PHE A 193 -14.40 -9.75 8.60
N GLU A 194 -14.56 -10.99 8.13
CA GLU A 194 -15.65 -11.40 7.24
C GLU A 194 -17.02 -11.16 7.87
N ASP A 195 -17.21 -11.55 9.12
CA ASP A 195 -18.44 -11.32 9.88
C ASP A 195 -18.76 -9.82 9.98
N TYR A 196 -17.73 -9.00 10.18
CA TYR A 196 -17.88 -7.53 10.16
C TYR A 196 -18.31 -7.01 8.78
N LEU A 197 -17.75 -7.53 7.68
CA LEU A 197 -18.16 -7.15 6.33
C LEU A 197 -19.59 -7.57 6.03
N HIS A 198 -20.01 -8.76 6.49
CA HIS A 198 -21.41 -9.20 6.42
C HIS A 198 -22.34 -8.30 7.22
N MET A 199 -21.92 -7.83 8.40
CA MET A 199 -22.68 -6.86 9.18
C MET A 199 -22.82 -5.51 8.45
N GLU A 200 -21.81 -5.07 7.68
CA GLU A 200 -21.88 -3.84 6.88
C GLU A 200 -22.93 -3.90 5.75
N LEU A 201 -23.43 -5.09 5.36
CA LEU A 201 -24.56 -5.23 4.44
C LEU A 201 -25.84 -4.61 5.00
N TYR A 202 -26.08 -4.77 6.29
CA TYR A 202 -27.29 -4.31 6.97
C TYR A 202 -27.20 -2.85 7.44
N ASN A 203 -26.18 -2.11 7.00
CA ASN A 203 -25.99 -0.72 7.37
C ASN A 203 -26.85 0.23 6.49
N ASN A 204 -28.16 0.21 6.75
CA ASN A 204 -29.17 1.00 6.00
C ASN A 204 -28.96 2.52 6.06
N LYS A 205 -28.06 3.03 6.90
CA LYS A 205 -27.75 4.48 6.97
C LYS A 205 -26.78 4.93 5.88
N GLU A 206 -25.85 4.05 5.50
CA GLU A 206 -24.80 4.36 4.51
C GLU A 206 -25.06 3.64 3.17
N ASN A 207 -25.85 2.57 3.21
CA ASN A 207 -26.18 1.75 2.05
C ASN A 207 -27.44 2.24 1.35
N PHE A 208 -27.45 2.13 0.03
CA PHE A 208 -28.64 2.31 -0.79
C PHE A 208 -28.82 1.07 -1.67
N SER A 209 -30.06 0.58 -1.74
CA SER A 209 -30.45 -0.38 -2.77
C SER A 209 -30.56 0.39 -4.08
N ALA A 210 -30.05 -0.16 -5.18
CA ALA A 210 -30.33 0.44 -6.49
C ALA A 210 -31.86 0.42 -6.72
N PRO A 211 -32.53 1.56 -6.96
CA PRO A 211 -33.93 1.54 -7.33
C PRO A 211 -34.05 1.04 -8.77
N VAL A 212 -34.88 0.04 -8.99
CA VAL A 212 -35.43 -0.27 -10.32
C VAL A 212 -36.40 0.86 -10.65
N ASN A 213 -35.95 1.78 -11.50
CA ASN A 213 -36.65 2.93 -12.08
C ASN A 213 -37.07 4.08 -11.12
N PRO A 214 -36.90 5.35 -11.52
CA PRO A 214 -37.51 6.48 -10.81
C PRO A 214 -39.03 6.52 -11.08
N PRO A 215 -39.86 6.87 -10.07
CA PRO A 215 -41.30 6.98 -10.26
C PRO A 215 -41.67 8.28 -10.99
N GLY A 216 -42.29 8.14 -12.17
CA GLY A 216 -43.38 9.01 -12.62
C GLY A 216 -43.05 10.32 -13.34
N ARG A 217 -43.17 10.29 -14.67
CA ARG A 217 -43.95 11.31 -15.41
C ARG A 217 -44.91 10.56 -16.35
N PRO A 218 -46.24 10.77 -16.28
CA PRO A 218 -47.17 10.16 -17.22
C PRO A 218 -47.17 10.97 -18.52
N GLY A 219 -46.88 10.32 -19.65
CA GLY A 219 -46.90 10.99 -20.94
C GLY A 219 -46.40 10.12 -22.10
N THR A 220 -47.35 9.35 -22.66
CA THR A 220 -47.45 8.98 -24.08
C THR A 220 -46.49 7.92 -24.65
N VAL A 221 -47.08 6.80 -25.06
CA VAL A 221 -46.53 5.69 -25.87
C VAL A 221 -46.18 6.20 -27.29
N PRO A 222 -45.09 5.73 -27.94
CA PRO A 222 -45.17 4.64 -28.93
C PRO A 222 -44.09 3.56 -28.71
N SER A 223 -44.48 2.29 -28.57
CA SER A 223 -44.48 1.24 -29.59
C SER A 223 -43.10 0.80 -30.11
N ASN A 224 -42.74 -0.42 -29.71
CA ASN A 224 -41.90 -1.42 -30.40
C ASN A 224 -40.42 -1.14 -30.67
N VAL A 225 -39.55 -1.63 -29.78
CA VAL A 225 -38.37 -2.42 -30.17
C VAL A 225 -38.23 -3.60 -29.20
N ARG A 226 -38.29 -4.82 -29.74
CA ARG A 226 -37.97 -6.08 -29.07
C ARG A 226 -36.53 -6.05 -28.54
N SER A 227 -36.36 -6.21 -27.24
CA SER A 227 -35.19 -6.91 -26.69
C SER A 227 -35.68 -7.73 -25.51
N THR A 228 -36.09 -8.95 -25.83
CA THR A 228 -36.27 -10.04 -24.88
C THR A 228 -34.90 -10.39 -24.31
N ASP A 229 -34.65 -10.02 -23.04
CA ASP A 229 -33.70 -10.68 -22.13
C ASP A 229 -33.75 -9.97 -20.76
N HIS A 230 -34.93 -9.98 -20.13
CA HIS A 230 -35.11 -9.48 -18.77
C HIS A 230 -35.85 -10.51 -17.91
N GLU A 231 -35.30 -11.73 -17.81
CA GLU A 231 -35.75 -12.69 -16.80
C GLU A 231 -34.55 -13.51 -16.28
N ASN A 232 -34.05 -13.18 -15.09
CA ASN A 232 -33.81 -14.17 -14.02
C ASN A 232 -33.17 -13.57 -12.76
N GLY A 233 -33.93 -13.54 -11.66
CA GLY A 233 -33.41 -13.64 -10.29
C GLY A 233 -32.45 -12.54 -9.82
N GLU A 234 -32.77 -11.27 -10.04
CA GLU A 234 -31.89 -10.16 -9.64
C GLU A 234 -31.88 -10.02 -8.10
N THR A 235 -30.87 -10.63 -7.47
CA THR A 235 -30.56 -10.42 -6.05
C THR A 235 -30.34 -8.93 -5.86
N THR A 236 -31.13 -8.29 -5.01
CA THR A 236 -31.03 -6.84 -4.77
C THR A 236 -29.67 -6.49 -4.21
N LEU A 237 -28.78 -6.02 -5.09
CA LEU A 237 -27.41 -5.66 -4.73
C LEU A 237 -27.43 -4.34 -3.97
N THR A 238 -26.91 -4.38 -2.75
CA THR A 238 -26.78 -3.22 -1.89
C THR A 238 -25.52 -2.46 -2.29
N LYS A 239 -25.67 -1.18 -2.62
CA LYS A 239 -24.56 -0.33 -3.04
C LYS A 239 -24.21 0.69 -1.97
N ARG A 240 -22.96 1.12 -1.94
CA ARG A 240 -22.46 2.20 -1.06
C ARG A 240 -21.54 3.10 -1.85
N ARG A 241 -21.62 4.40 -1.57
CA ARG A 241 -20.62 5.37 -2.04
C ARG A 241 -19.52 5.49 -1.00
N ILE A 242 -18.29 5.19 -1.38
CA ILE A 242 -17.10 5.37 -0.55
C ILE A 242 -16.33 6.63 -1.00
N PHE A 243 -15.16 6.88 -0.42
CA PHE A 243 -14.33 8.04 -0.75
C PHE A 243 -14.01 8.11 -2.26
N GLY A 244 -13.83 9.34 -2.76
CA GLY A 244 -13.64 9.58 -4.19
C GLY A 244 -14.90 9.36 -5.03
N HIS A 245 -16.08 9.37 -4.40
CA HIS A 245 -17.38 9.10 -5.03
C HIS A 245 -17.50 7.72 -5.70
N LYS A 246 -16.55 6.80 -5.45
CA LYS A 246 -16.59 5.43 -5.97
C LYS A 246 -17.79 4.70 -5.39
N ILE A 247 -18.63 4.14 -6.25
CA ILE A 247 -19.75 3.29 -5.88
C ILE A 247 -19.25 1.85 -5.86
N ILE A 248 -19.53 1.14 -4.77
CA ILE A 248 -19.21 -0.28 -4.59
C ILE A 248 -20.48 -1.05 -4.28
N THR A 249 -20.48 -2.33 -4.61
CA THR A 249 -21.48 -3.31 -4.20
C THR A 249 -21.02 -3.96 -2.90
N VAL A 250 -21.75 -3.71 -1.81
CA VAL A 250 -21.42 -4.16 -0.46
C VAL A 250 -21.47 -5.69 -0.38
N ASN A 251 -22.35 -6.33 -1.14
CA ASN A 251 -22.48 -7.80 -1.25
C ASN A 251 -21.17 -8.48 -1.65
N PHE A 252 -20.28 -7.78 -2.35
CA PHE A 252 -19.04 -8.35 -2.86
C PHE A 252 -17.83 -8.13 -1.93
N LEU A 253 -18.00 -7.45 -0.79
CA LEU A 253 -16.85 -7.11 0.07
C LEU A 253 -16.10 -8.34 0.60
N ALA A 254 -16.82 -9.41 0.96
CA ALA A 254 -16.20 -10.66 1.35
C ALA A 254 -15.43 -11.29 0.17
N ASN A 255 -16.03 -11.29 -1.03
CA ASN A 255 -15.35 -11.78 -2.23
C ASN A 255 -14.12 -10.94 -2.58
N ASP A 256 -14.17 -9.62 -2.38
CA ASP A 256 -13.04 -8.72 -2.67
C ASP A 256 -11.80 -9.10 -1.85
N ILE A 257 -11.97 -9.39 -0.54
CA ILE A 257 -10.84 -9.78 0.32
C ILE A 257 -10.28 -11.15 -0.04
N TYR A 258 -11.15 -12.08 -0.46
CA TYR A 258 -10.73 -13.41 -0.91
C TYR A 258 -10.02 -13.36 -2.25
N PHE A 259 -10.59 -12.66 -3.22
CA PHE A 259 -10.00 -12.45 -4.53
C PHE A 259 -8.65 -11.72 -4.41
N PHE A 260 -8.56 -10.69 -3.57
CA PHE A 260 -7.29 -10.01 -3.29
C PHE A 260 -6.23 -10.96 -2.71
N SER A 261 -6.62 -11.81 -1.76
CA SER A 261 -5.72 -12.82 -1.19
C SER A 261 -5.28 -13.87 -2.22
N GLU A 262 -6.16 -14.28 -3.14
CA GLU A 262 -5.79 -15.22 -4.21
C GLU A 262 -4.85 -14.59 -5.24
N MET A 263 -5.02 -13.31 -5.56
CA MET A 263 -4.07 -12.55 -6.40
C MET A 263 -2.69 -12.47 -5.74
N GLU A 264 -2.61 -12.20 -4.43
CA GLU A 264 -1.33 -12.22 -3.70
C GLU A 264 -0.67 -13.61 -3.75
N LYS A 265 -1.43 -14.68 -3.47
CA LYS A 265 -0.91 -16.06 -3.56
C LYS A 265 -0.47 -16.44 -4.98
N PHE A 266 -1.13 -15.92 -6.01
CA PHE A 266 -0.71 -16.14 -7.39
C PHE A 266 0.60 -15.41 -7.67
N ASN A 267 0.75 -14.16 -7.22
CA ASN A 267 2.00 -13.42 -7.35
C ASN A 267 3.15 -14.10 -6.59
N ASP A 268 2.89 -14.71 -5.43
CA ASP A 268 3.87 -15.52 -4.72
C ASP A 268 4.25 -16.76 -5.53
N LEU A 269 3.29 -17.45 -6.15
CA LEU A 269 3.54 -18.60 -7.03
C LEU A 269 4.40 -18.22 -8.25
N VAL A 270 4.10 -17.09 -8.91
CA VAL A 270 4.94 -16.53 -9.99
C VAL A 270 6.36 -16.27 -9.49
N SER A 271 6.49 -15.74 -8.26
CA SER A 271 7.80 -15.46 -7.67
C SER A 271 8.61 -16.72 -7.43
N SER A 272 8.00 -17.75 -6.87
CA SER A 272 8.64 -19.05 -6.65
C SER A 272 9.06 -19.70 -7.97
N SER A 273 8.21 -19.67 -8.99
CA SER A 273 8.53 -20.22 -10.32
C SER A 273 9.71 -19.48 -10.98
N GLN A 274 9.76 -18.15 -10.91
CA GLN A 274 10.89 -17.37 -11.43
C GLN A 274 12.22 -17.73 -10.75
N VAL A 275 12.19 -17.96 -9.43
CA VAL A 275 13.38 -18.41 -8.67
C VAL A 275 13.80 -19.83 -9.09
N LEU A 276 12.85 -20.73 -9.27
CA LEU A 276 13.13 -22.10 -9.76
C LEU A 276 13.68 -22.09 -11.19
N GLN A 277 13.20 -21.18 -12.04
CA GLN A 277 13.70 -21.01 -13.41
C GLN A 277 15.15 -20.53 -13.42
N ALA A 278 15.49 -19.54 -12.57
CA ALA A 278 16.86 -19.10 -12.38
C ALA A 278 17.79 -20.23 -11.91
N ASN A 279 17.26 -21.16 -11.10
CA ASN A 279 17.98 -22.33 -10.61
C ASN A 279 17.91 -23.56 -11.55
N ARG A 280 17.37 -23.42 -12.77
CA ARG A 280 17.16 -24.51 -13.77
C ARG A 280 16.33 -25.69 -13.25
N ALA A 281 15.49 -25.46 -12.25
CA ALA A 281 14.61 -26.45 -11.63
C ALA A 281 13.12 -26.16 -11.89
N CYS A 282 12.80 -25.24 -12.81
CA CYS A 282 11.42 -24.93 -13.20
C CYS A 282 10.87 -26.06 -14.05
N ASN A 283 9.75 -26.62 -13.62
CA ASN A 283 9.10 -27.73 -14.29
C ASN A 283 7.85 -27.25 -15.03
N GLU A 284 7.43 -27.98 -16.06
CA GLU A 284 6.16 -27.73 -16.78
C GLU A 284 4.94 -27.77 -15.82
N ASN A 285 5.06 -28.56 -14.74
CA ASN A 285 4.11 -28.61 -13.64
C ASN A 285 3.86 -27.23 -12.99
N ASP A 286 4.86 -26.35 -12.93
CA ASP A 286 4.70 -25.00 -12.35
C ASP A 286 3.77 -24.15 -13.23
N VAL A 287 3.94 -24.24 -14.55
CA VAL A 287 3.08 -23.55 -15.53
C VAL A 287 1.65 -24.09 -15.47
N ILE A 288 1.47 -25.41 -15.35
CA ILE A 288 0.16 -26.05 -15.19
C ILE A 288 -0.50 -25.59 -13.88
N LEU A 289 0.25 -25.50 -12.79
CA LEU A 289 -0.24 -25.04 -11.49
C LEU A 289 -0.67 -23.57 -11.56
N MET A 290 0.11 -22.71 -12.21
CA MET A 290 -0.24 -21.30 -12.41
C MET A 290 -1.53 -21.14 -13.24
N ARG A 291 -1.65 -21.86 -14.36
CA ARG A 291 -2.87 -21.86 -15.18
C ARG A 291 -4.09 -22.39 -14.42
N SER A 292 -3.91 -23.47 -13.65
CA SER A 292 -4.97 -24.04 -12.80
C SER A 292 -5.45 -23.03 -11.76
N LYS A 293 -4.52 -22.31 -11.11
CA LYS A 293 -4.86 -21.28 -10.14
C LYS A 293 -5.61 -20.12 -10.78
N ILE A 294 -5.17 -19.64 -11.94
CA ILE A 294 -5.89 -18.60 -12.71
C ILE A 294 -7.31 -19.06 -13.03
N ASN A 295 -7.49 -20.29 -13.53
CA ASN A 295 -8.81 -20.82 -13.86
C ASN A 295 -9.76 -20.86 -12.67
N VAL A 296 -9.26 -21.22 -11.48
CA VAL A 296 -10.04 -21.17 -10.24
C VAL A 296 -10.45 -19.72 -9.91
N ILE A 297 -9.52 -18.77 -10.02
CA ILE A 297 -9.80 -17.34 -9.79
C ILE A 297 -10.89 -16.84 -10.78
N LEU A 298 -10.78 -17.18 -12.07
CA LEU A 298 -11.75 -16.80 -13.08
C LEU A 298 -13.14 -17.33 -12.75
N LYS A 299 -13.27 -18.64 -12.50
CA LYS A 299 -14.56 -19.30 -12.23
C LYS A 299 -15.23 -18.82 -10.95
N LEU A 300 -14.46 -18.49 -9.91
CA LEU A 300 -15.03 -18.05 -8.64
C LEU A 300 -15.46 -16.57 -8.65
N TYR A 301 -14.68 -15.70 -9.31
CA TYR A 301 -14.84 -14.25 -9.12
C TYR A 301 -15.19 -13.47 -10.39
N LEU A 302 -14.71 -13.86 -11.57
CA LEU A 302 -14.82 -13.06 -12.81
C LEU A 302 -15.86 -13.60 -13.80
N GLN A 303 -16.05 -14.92 -13.81
CA GLN A 303 -16.94 -15.67 -14.70
C GLN A 303 -17.69 -16.73 -13.89
N SER A 304 -18.34 -16.32 -12.81
CA SER A 304 -19.12 -17.25 -11.99
C SER A 304 -20.31 -17.80 -12.78
N GLU A 305 -20.52 -19.11 -12.66
CA GLU A 305 -21.66 -19.82 -13.25
C GLU A 305 -22.99 -19.39 -12.60
N VAL A 306 -22.93 -18.87 -11.37
CA VAL A 306 -24.10 -18.38 -10.65
C VAL A 306 -24.12 -16.84 -10.71
N PRO A 307 -25.20 -16.21 -11.19
CA PRO A 307 -25.32 -14.76 -11.23
C PRO A 307 -25.13 -14.09 -9.85
N PRO A 308 -24.60 -12.86 -9.79
CA PRO A 308 -23.94 -12.13 -10.89
C PRO A 308 -22.61 -12.79 -11.28
N LYS A 309 -22.28 -12.76 -12.59
CA LYS A 309 -21.06 -13.40 -13.14
C LYS A 309 -19.77 -12.78 -12.60
N LEU A 310 -19.75 -11.45 -12.48
CA LEU A 310 -18.67 -10.71 -11.82
C LEU A 310 -19.06 -10.48 -10.36
N ARG A 311 -18.24 -10.99 -9.44
CA ARG A 311 -18.55 -11.07 -8.01
C ARG A 311 -17.64 -10.23 -7.13
N VAL A 312 -16.90 -9.29 -7.72
CA VAL A 312 -15.92 -8.42 -7.08
C VAL A 312 -16.07 -6.98 -7.58
N ASN A 313 -15.62 -6.01 -6.79
CA ASN A 313 -15.76 -4.57 -7.05
C ASN A 313 -14.70 -4.02 -8.04
N ILE A 314 -14.55 -4.66 -9.20
CA ILE A 314 -13.75 -4.17 -10.34
C ILE A 314 -14.68 -3.80 -11.52
N SER A 315 -14.18 -3.04 -12.49
CA SER A 315 -14.96 -2.73 -13.70
C SER A 315 -14.92 -3.89 -14.69
N ASP A 316 -15.95 -3.99 -15.55
CA ASP A 316 -15.95 -4.96 -16.65
C ASP A 316 -14.72 -4.80 -17.56
N SER A 317 -14.28 -3.57 -17.82
CA SER A 317 -13.04 -3.31 -18.56
C SER A 317 -11.80 -3.94 -17.94
N GLN A 318 -11.70 -3.99 -16.60
CA GLN A 318 -10.59 -4.63 -15.90
C GLN A 318 -10.68 -6.15 -15.98
N LYS A 319 -11.89 -6.70 -15.90
CA LYS A 319 -12.15 -8.12 -16.14
C LYS A 319 -11.74 -8.52 -17.56
N GLU A 320 -12.18 -7.78 -18.58
CA GLU A 320 -11.85 -8.09 -19.97
C GLU A 320 -10.34 -7.98 -20.24
N ALA A 321 -9.65 -6.99 -19.64
CA ALA A 321 -8.19 -6.90 -19.72
C ALA A 321 -7.47 -8.11 -19.10
N ILE A 322 -7.96 -8.63 -17.96
CA ILE A 322 -7.43 -9.86 -17.36
C ILE A 322 -7.62 -11.05 -18.29
N LEU A 323 -8.81 -11.19 -18.88
CA LEU A 323 -9.11 -12.29 -19.81
C LEU A 323 -8.24 -12.22 -21.07
N ALA A 324 -8.07 -11.04 -21.65
CA ALA A 324 -7.20 -10.82 -22.81
C ALA A 324 -5.74 -11.20 -22.51
N ALA A 325 -5.19 -10.74 -21.37
CA ALA A 325 -3.83 -11.08 -20.97
C ALA A 325 -3.61 -12.59 -20.82
N ILE A 326 -4.62 -13.31 -20.30
CA ILE A 326 -4.57 -14.78 -20.15
C ILE A 326 -4.63 -15.48 -21.51
N LEU A 327 -5.46 -14.98 -22.44
CA LEU A 327 -5.57 -15.52 -23.80
C LEU A 327 -4.28 -15.34 -24.61
N GLU A 328 -3.59 -14.20 -24.41
CA GLU A 328 -2.28 -13.92 -24.99
C GLU A 328 -1.15 -14.75 -24.34
N GLY A 329 -1.44 -15.48 -23.26
CA GLY A 329 -0.51 -16.39 -22.60
C GLY A 329 0.36 -15.73 -21.52
N HIS A 330 0.02 -14.52 -21.07
CA HIS A 330 0.73 -13.89 -19.96
C HIS A 330 0.50 -14.67 -18.66
N LEU A 331 1.60 -15.02 -17.99
CA LEU A 331 1.64 -15.74 -16.69
C LEU A 331 2.56 -15.00 -15.70
N ASP A 332 2.52 -13.68 -15.70
CA ASP A 332 3.33 -12.83 -14.84
C ASP A 332 2.49 -12.09 -13.77
N ARG A 333 3.16 -11.36 -12.89
CA ARG A 333 2.51 -10.62 -11.78
C ARG A 333 1.65 -9.45 -12.25
N SER A 334 1.73 -9.07 -13.53
CA SER A 334 1.07 -7.86 -14.05
C SER A 334 -0.40 -8.11 -14.41
N ILE A 335 -0.79 -9.37 -14.67
CA ILE A 335 -2.16 -9.77 -15.06
C ILE A 335 -3.21 -9.12 -14.16
N PHE A 336 -2.98 -9.15 -12.84
CA PHE A 336 -3.92 -8.67 -11.84
C PHE A 336 -3.66 -7.24 -11.35
N HIS A 337 -2.65 -6.55 -11.88
CA HIS A 337 -2.22 -5.24 -11.36
C HIS A 337 -3.36 -4.22 -11.37
N GLY A 338 -4.12 -4.12 -12.46
CA GLY A 338 -5.27 -3.20 -12.56
C GLY A 338 -6.35 -3.48 -11.51
N ALA A 339 -6.67 -4.76 -11.29
CA ALA A 339 -7.63 -5.18 -10.28
C ALA A 339 -7.13 -4.90 -8.85
N ILE A 340 -5.86 -5.18 -8.57
CA ILE A 340 -5.21 -4.85 -7.28
C ILE A 340 -5.33 -3.35 -6.99
N MET A 341 -5.00 -2.49 -7.96
CA MET A 341 -5.07 -1.03 -7.79
C MET A 341 -6.51 -0.53 -7.56
N SER A 342 -7.51 -1.21 -8.14
CA SER A 342 -8.92 -0.88 -7.95
C SER A 342 -9.47 -1.32 -6.58
N LEU A 343 -9.10 -2.53 -6.13
CA LEU A 343 -9.65 -3.14 -4.92
C LEU A 343 -8.92 -2.73 -3.65
N PHE A 344 -7.62 -2.51 -3.72
CA PHE A 344 -6.81 -2.15 -2.57
C PHE A 344 -7.38 -0.96 -1.77
N PRO A 345 -7.79 0.16 -2.41
CA PRO A 345 -8.38 1.29 -1.69
C PRO A 345 -9.73 0.94 -1.01
N VAL A 346 -10.52 0.05 -1.62
CA VAL A 346 -11.79 -0.45 -1.07
C VAL A 346 -11.54 -1.31 0.16
N ILE A 347 -10.63 -2.27 0.07
CA ILE A 347 -10.26 -3.16 1.18
C ILE A 347 -9.71 -2.36 2.35
N MET A 348 -8.81 -1.41 2.09
CA MET A 348 -8.22 -0.58 3.13
C MET A 348 -9.23 0.35 3.81
N HIS A 349 -10.29 0.76 3.09
CA HIS A 349 -11.42 1.48 3.69
C HIS A 349 -12.09 0.67 4.80
N PHE A 350 -12.52 -0.56 4.46
CA PHE A 350 -13.22 -1.42 5.40
C PHE A 350 -12.30 -1.96 6.48
N TRP A 351 -11.04 -2.22 6.18
CA TRP A 351 -10.04 -2.58 7.19
C TRP A 351 -9.89 -1.51 8.28
N LYS A 352 -9.79 -0.24 7.88
CA LYS A 352 -9.70 0.88 8.84
C LYS A 352 -10.97 0.97 9.70
N ARG A 353 -12.15 0.81 9.09
CA ARG A 353 -13.43 0.83 9.80
C ARG A 353 -13.55 -0.34 10.78
N PHE A 354 -13.18 -1.55 10.35
CA PHE A 354 -13.11 -2.73 11.18
C PHE A 354 -12.20 -2.55 12.39
N CYS A 355 -10.98 -2.03 12.19
CA CYS A 355 -10.06 -1.75 13.29
C CYS A 355 -10.67 -0.79 14.32
N SER A 356 -11.37 0.24 13.86
CA SER A 356 -12.05 1.23 14.72
C SER A 356 -13.23 0.61 15.46
N TRP A 357 -14.06 -0.18 14.78
CA TRP A 357 -15.17 -0.92 15.37
C TRP A 357 -14.69 -1.91 16.43
N LYS A 358 -13.64 -2.69 16.13
CA LYS A 358 -13.04 -3.65 17.05
C LYS A 358 -12.48 -2.97 18.29
N ALA A 359 -11.73 -1.89 18.14
CA ALA A 359 -11.21 -1.12 19.27
C ALA A 359 -12.33 -0.55 20.16
N THR A 360 -13.39 -0.01 19.54
CA THR A 360 -14.56 0.51 20.26
C THR A 360 -15.27 -0.60 21.03
N ARG A 361 -15.47 -1.76 20.40
CA ARG A 361 -16.11 -2.93 21.02
C ARG A 361 -15.29 -3.44 22.21
N SER A 362 -13.97 -3.59 22.06
CA SER A 362 -13.08 -4.01 23.16
C SER A 362 -13.08 -3.01 24.31
N TYR A 363 -13.04 -1.70 24.02
CA TYR A 363 -13.10 -0.66 25.05
C TYR A 363 -14.42 -0.68 25.84
N LEU A 364 -15.55 -0.83 25.14
CA LEU A 364 -16.87 -0.90 25.79
C LEU A 364 -17.04 -2.17 26.63
N GLN A 365 -16.55 -3.31 26.14
CA GLN A 365 -16.50 -4.56 26.91
C GLN A 365 -15.68 -4.38 28.20
N PHE A 366 -14.50 -3.76 28.11
CA PHE A 366 -13.68 -3.46 29.29
C PHE A 366 -14.39 -2.52 30.29
N ARG A 367 -15.16 -1.54 29.80
CA ARG A 367 -15.97 -0.62 30.61
C ARG A 367 -17.27 -1.23 31.13
N GLY A 368 -17.56 -2.51 30.88
CA GLY A 368 -18.80 -3.19 31.27
C GLY A 368 -20.06 -2.67 30.56
N LYS A 369 -19.91 -1.89 29.49
CA LYS A 369 -21.02 -1.32 28.72
C LYS A 369 -21.28 -2.19 27.49
N LYS A 370 -22.52 -2.64 27.28
CA LYS A 370 -22.90 -3.32 26.03
C LYS A 370 -23.08 -2.28 24.91
N LEU A 371 -22.37 -2.45 23.80
CA LEU A 371 -22.67 -1.72 22.57
C LEU A 371 -24.08 -2.14 22.14
N LYS A 372 -25.04 -1.20 22.12
CA LYS A 372 -26.33 -1.41 21.44
C LYS A 372 -26.05 -1.41 19.94
N ASP A 373 -25.59 -2.54 19.42
CA ASP A 373 -25.43 -2.72 17.98
C ASP A 373 -26.83 -2.74 17.37
N LYS A 374 -27.29 -1.60 16.85
CA LYS A 374 -28.51 -1.52 16.02
C LYS A 374 -28.33 -2.24 14.66
N ARG A 375 -27.21 -2.93 14.47
CA ARG A 375 -26.72 -3.57 13.24
C ARG A 375 -26.79 -5.10 13.35
N THR A 376 -27.74 -5.62 14.10
CA THR A 376 -27.95 -7.07 14.18
C THR A 376 -28.39 -7.56 12.80
N PRO A 377 -27.69 -8.53 12.18
CA PRO A 377 -28.31 -9.31 11.12
C PRO A 377 -29.61 -9.92 11.69
N PRO A 378 -30.67 -10.07 10.89
CA PRO A 378 -31.79 -10.90 11.32
C PRO A 378 -31.21 -12.24 11.78
N LYS A 379 -31.66 -12.72 12.95
CA LYS A 379 -31.27 -14.04 13.47
C LYS A 379 -31.32 -15.02 12.29
N PRO A 380 -30.28 -15.83 12.02
CA PRO A 380 -30.44 -16.90 11.06
C PRO A 380 -31.59 -17.74 11.62
N VAL A 381 -32.71 -17.75 10.91
CA VAL A 381 -33.74 -18.77 11.10
C VAL A 381 -33.14 -20.03 10.50
N PHE A 382 -32.09 -20.56 11.14
CA PHE A 382 -31.76 -21.96 11.03
C PHE A 382 -32.79 -22.67 11.90
N ARG A 383 -34.04 -22.68 11.42
CA ARG A 383 -34.90 -23.81 11.72
C ARG A 383 -34.23 -24.96 11.01
N TYR A 384 -33.52 -25.79 11.75
CA TYR A 384 -33.44 -27.20 11.39
C TYR A 384 -34.87 -27.61 11.03
N PRO A 385 -35.15 -28.07 9.80
CA PRO A 385 -36.32 -28.89 9.60
C PRO A 385 -36.19 -30.06 10.60
N PRO A 386 -37.25 -30.44 11.32
CA PRO A 386 -37.23 -31.68 12.07
C PRO A 386 -36.76 -32.77 11.12
N TRP A 387 -35.79 -33.56 11.57
CA TRP A 387 -35.27 -34.71 10.85
C TRP A 387 -36.43 -35.49 10.21
N SER A 388 -36.58 -35.35 8.89
CA SER A 388 -37.30 -36.28 8.05
C SER A 388 -36.24 -36.97 7.22
N GLY A 389 -36.03 -38.25 7.49
CA GLY A 389 -35.09 -39.07 6.73
C GLY A 389 -35.47 -39.10 5.25
N GLY A 390 -34.45 -39.14 4.40
CA GLY A 390 -34.61 -39.35 2.96
C GLY A 390 -33.53 -38.66 2.11
N ASP A 391 -32.52 -39.44 1.72
CA ASP A 391 -31.79 -39.38 0.44
C ASP A 391 -31.42 -38.02 -0.18
N HIS A 392 -30.35 -37.39 0.32
CA HIS A 392 -29.67 -36.35 -0.43
C HIS A 392 -28.20 -36.71 -0.69
N ALA A 393 -27.84 -36.74 -1.98
CA ALA A 393 -26.49 -37.03 -2.43
C ALA A 393 -25.53 -35.90 -2.00
N VAL A 394 -24.42 -36.28 -1.40
CA VAL A 394 -23.41 -35.32 -0.92
C VAL A 394 -22.40 -35.08 -2.05
N LEU A 395 -22.29 -33.82 -2.47
CA LEU A 395 -21.29 -33.40 -3.45
C LEU A 395 -19.93 -33.27 -2.75
N ARG A 396 -18.95 -34.08 -3.14
CA ARG A 396 -17.59 -34.00 -2.60
C ARG A 396 -16.62 -33.65 -3.71
N PHE A 397 -15.76 -32.66 -3.46
CA PHE A 397 -14.65 -32.33 -4.34
C PHE A 397 -13.34 -32.87 -3.76
N SER A 398 -12.53 -33.51 -4.60
CA SER A 398 -11.14 -33.83 -4.28
C SER A 398 -10.20 -33.49 -5.44
N LEU A 399 -8.98 -33.07 -5.10
CA LEU A 399 -7.97 -32.65 -6.09
C LEU A 399 -7.55 -33.77 -7.05
N LEU A 400 -7.72 -35.04 -6.67
CA LEU A 400 -7.37 -36.20 -7.47
C LEU A 400 -8.49 -36.66 -8.42
N ARG A 401 -9.76 -36.38 -8.10
CA ARG A 401 -10.92 -36.99 -8.78
C ARG A 401 -11.99 -36.01 -9.24
N GLY A 402 -11.84 -34.72 -8.96
CA GLY A 402 -12.83 -33.71 -9.33
C GLY A 402 -14.08 -33.76 -8.45
N ILE A 403 -15.24 -33.48 -9.04
CA ILE A 403 -16.55 -33.43 -8.36
C ILE A 403 -17.20 -34.80 -8.48
N GLU A 404 -17.42 -35.47 -7.35
CA GLU A 404 -18.11 -36.76 -7.27
C GLU A 404 -19.43 -36.62 -6.50
N TRP A 405 -20.47 -37.28 -7.02
CA TRP A 405 -21.76 -37.42 -6.34
C TRP A 405 -21.74 -38.68 -5.49
N PHE A 406 -21.75 -38.54 -4.16
CA PHE A 406 -21.92 -39.66 -3.26
C PHE A 406 -23.41 -39.92 -3.05
N ARG A 407 -23.93 -41.05 -3.53
CA ARG A 407 -25.23 -41.56 -3.06
C ARG A 407 -25.04 -42.20 -1.69
N PRO A 408 -25.94 -41.98 -0.71
CA PRO A 408 -25.90 -42.73 0.53
C PRO A 408 -26.14 -44.22 0.24
N GLN A 409 -25.46 -45.10 0.97
CA GLN A 409 -25.75 -46.54 1.01
C GLN A 409 -26.86 -46.84 2.00
#